data_AF-A0AAW1M0A5-F1
#
_entry.id   AF-A0AAW1M0A5-F1
#
_cell.length_a   1.000
_cell.length_b   1.000
_cell.length_c   1.000
_cell.angle_alpha   90.00
_cell.angle_beta   90.00
_cell.angle_gamma   90.00
#
_symmetry.space_group_name_H-M   'P 1'
#
loop_
_entity.id
_entity.type
_entity.pdbx_description
1 polymer ?
#
loop_
_entity_poly.entity_id
_entity_poly.type
_entity_poly.pdbx_seq_one_letter_code
_entity_poly.pdbx_strand_id
1 'polypeptide(L)'
;MSTSELLIKKQAIKFSEKLGYSGFVPSTGWLDKFEKKHGIIQNVISGESADVSDMECVQWSSTVLEAIMKQFQPKDIFTADAFNGHRLY
;
A
#
# COMPACT_ATOMS: atom_id res chain seq x y z
N MET A 1 -0.66 10.89 3.21
CA MET A 1 -1.47 9.90 3.94
C MET A 1 -0.89 8.55 3.61
N SER A 2 -0.34 7.83 4.60
CA SER A 2 0.28 6.53 4.36
C SER A 2 -0.77 5.51 3.90
N THR A 3 -0.40 4.57 3.03
CA THR A 3 -1.27 3.46 2.58
C THR A 3 -1.83 2.67 3.78
N SER A 4 -1.04 2.56 4.85
CA SER A 4 -1.42 1.92 6.11
C SER A 4 -2.57 2.64 6.83
N GLU A 5 -2.57 3.97 6.87
CA GLU A 5 -3.65 4.75 7.51
C GLU A 5 -4.99 4.53 6.83
N LEU A 6 -5.00 4.49 5.49
CA LEU A 6 -6.20 4.23 4.69
C LEU A 6 -6.79 2.85 4.99
N LEU A 7 -5.95 1.84 5.13
CA LEU A 7 -6.37 0.47 5.45
C LEU A 7 -6.98 0.38 6.85
N ILE A 8 -6.34 1.00 7.85
CA ILE A 8 -6.84 1.00 9.23
C ILE A 8 -8.19 1.71 9.31
N LYS A 9 -8.32 2.88 8.67
CA LYS A 9 -9.59 3.63 8.62
C LYS A 9 -10.71 2.82 7.96
N LYS A 10 -10.45 2.17 6.82
CA LYS A 10 -11.42 1.29 6.16
C LYS A 10 -11.84 0.10 7.04
N GLN A 11 -10.89 -0.51 7.72
CA GLN A 11 -11.19 -1.64 8.60
C GLN A 11 -11.98 -1.22 9.84
N ALA A 12 -11.70 -0.05 10.40
CA ALA A 12 -12.45 0.52 11.52
C ALA A 12 -13.93 0.76 11.16
N ILE A 13 -14.22 1.23 9.94
CA ILE A 13 -15.60 1.40 9.43
C ILE A 13 -16.32 0.04 9.35
N LYS A 14 -15.66 -1.00 8.82
CA LYS A 14 -16.25 -2.34 8.77
C LYS A 14 -16.59 -2.88 10.16
N PHE A 15 -15.74 -2.61 11.15
CA PHE A 15 -16.02 -3.01 12.53
C PHE A 15 -17.16 -2.21 13.15
N SER A 16 -17.24 -0.90 12.91
CA SER A 16 -18.34 -0.09 13.43
C SER A 16 -19.68 -0.55 12.88
N GLU A 17 -19.75 -0.88 11.58
CA GLU A 17 -20.98 -1.44 10.98
C GLU A 17 -21.38 -2.77 11.62
N LYS A 18 -20.43 -3.70 11.78
CA LYS A 18 -20.68 -5.00 12.44
C LYS A 18 -21.13 -4.87 13.89
N LEU A 19 -20.68 -3.83 14.59
CA LEU A 19 -21.04 -3.55 15.98
C LEU A 19 -22.33 -2.72 16.11
N GLY A 20 -23.00 -2.38 14.99
CA GLY A 20 -24.23 -1.60 14.98
C GLY A 20 -24.04 -0.09 15.10
N TYR A 21 -22.79 0.41 15.02
CA TYR A 21 -22.45 1.83 15.01
C TYR A 21 -22.39 2.36 13.57
N SER A 22 -23.55 2.48 12.93
CA SER A 22 -23.66 3.12 11.61
C SER A 22 -23.33 4.61 11.71
N GLY A 23 -22.42 5.11 10.86
CA GLY A 23 -22.03 6.52 10.80
C GLY A 23 -20.74 6.88 11.55
N PHE A 24 -19.99 5.89 12.03
CA PHE A 24 -18.65 6.13 12.56
C PHE A 24 -17.72 6.68 11.47
N VAL A 25 -17.03 7.79 11.76
CA VAL A 25 -16.07 8.43 10.87
C VAL A 25 -14.69 8.41 11.53
N PRO A 26 -13.74 7.60 11.04
CA PRO A 26 -12.39 7.54 11.59
C PRO A 26 -11.58 8.76 11.13
N SER A 27 -11.73 9.86 11.85
CA SER A 27 -10.92 11.07 11.65
C SER A 27 -9.44 10.80 11.91
N THR A 28 -8.55 11.66 11.41
CA THR A 28 -7.12 11.56 11.70
C THR A 28 -6.86 11.62 13.21
N GLY A 29 -7.53 12.54 13.93
CA GLY A 29 -7.41 12.63 15.37
C GLY A 29 -7.98 11.43 16.15
N TRP A 30 -8.91 10.66 15.58
CA TRP A 30 -9.33 9.38 16.18
C TRP A 30 -8.21 8.34 16.07
N LEU A 31 -7.57 8.25 14.89
CA LEU A 31 -6.48 7.32 14.65
C LEU A 31 -5.28 7.63 15.54
N ASP A 32 -4.89 8.90 15.66
CA ASP A 32 -3.79 9.34 16.55
C ASP A 32 -4.04 8.95 18.01
N LYS A 33 -5.28 9.13 18.48
CA LYS A 33 -5.67 8.74 19.85
C LYS A 33 -5.69 7.23 20.02
N PHE A 34 -6.16 6.50 19.02
CA PHE A 34 -6.19 5.04 19.03
C PHE A 34 -4.77 4.47 19.12
N GLU A 35 -3.86 4.96 18.29
CA GLU A 35 -2.46 4.55 18.28
C GLU A 35 -1.77 4.88 19.61
N LYS A 36 -1.95 6.11 20.11
CA LYS A 36 -1.39 6.53 21.40
C LYS A 36 -1.94 5.72 22.58
N LYS A 37 -3.25 5.40 22.58
CA LYS A 37 -3.89 4.64 23.66
C LYS A 37 -3.38 3.19 23.72
N HIS A 38 -3.07 2.60 22.57
CA HIS A 38 -2.65 1.21 22.47
C HIS A 38 -1.14 1.02 22.27
N GLY A 39 -0.36 2.11 22.30
CA GLY A 39 1.09 2.05 22.09
C GLY A 39 1.49 1.56 20.69
N ILE A 40 0.62 1.76 19.69
CA ILE A 40 0.90 1.38 18.31
C ILE A 40 1.83 2.43 17.72
N ILE A 41 3.01 2.01 17.29
CA ILE A 41 3.96 2.87 16.59
C ILE A 41 3.95 2.46 15.12
N GLN A 42 3.50 3.35 14.24
CA GLN A 42 3.65 3.15 12.80
C GLN A 42 5.09 3.45 12.39
N ASN A 43 5.95 2.43 12.47
CA ASN A 43 7.27 2.51 11.87
C ASN A 43 7.19 2.07 10.40
N VAL A 44 7.70 2.90 9.50
CA VAL A 44 8.02 2.47 8.14
C VAL A 44 9.27 1.61 8.24
N ILE A 45 9.12 0.29 8.21
CA ILE A 45 10.25 -0.63 8.08
C ILE A 45 10.65 -0.65 6.59
N SER A 46 11.33 0.39 6.14
CA SER A 46 12.03 0.40 4.83
C SER A 46 13.43 -0.16 5.03
N GLY A 47 13.53 -1.44 5.36
CA GLY A 47 14.82 -2.11 5.59
C GLY A 47 15.36 -2.86 4.37
N GLU A 48 14.49 -3.29 3.46
CA GLU A 48 14.88 -4.18 2.36
C GLU A 48 15.60 -3.46 1.22
N SER A 49 15.43 -2.15 1.05
CA SER A 49 16.05 -1.41 -0.04
C SER A 49 17.56 -1.22 0.12
N ALA A 50 18.10 -1.43 1.32
CA ALA A 50 19.53 -1.28 1.59
C ALA A 50 20.32 -2.59 1.39
N ASP A 51 19.63 -3.73 1.27
CA ASP A 51 20.24 -5.06 1.16
C ASP A 51 20.46 -5.51 -0.30
N VAL A 52 19.85 -4.79 -1.26
CA VAL A 52 19.95 -5.10 -2.69
C VAL A 52 20.80 -4.03 -3.38
N SER A 53 21.87 -4.43 -4.04
CA SER A 53 22.70 -3.52 -4.80
C SER A 53 21.99 -3.04 -6.09
N ASP A 54 22.37 -1.86 -6.59
CA ASP A 54 21.88 -1.35 -7.88
C ASP A 54 22.17 -2.34 -9.03
N MET A 55 23.29 -3.05 -8.95
CA MET A 55 23.67 -4.06 -9.94
C MET A 55 22.73 -5.28 -9.91
N GLU A 56 22.32 -5.74 -8.73
CA GLU A 56 21.33 -6.81 -8.59
C GLU A 56 19.95 -6.37 -9.07
N CYS A 57 19.56 -5.12 -8.79
CA CYS A 57 18.33 -4.54 -9.33
C CYS A 57 18.32 -4.50 -10.86
N VAL A 58 19.42 -4.05 -11.48
CA VAL A 58 19.57 -4.01 -12.94
C VAL A 58 19.56 -5.42 -13.53
N GLN A 59 20.32 -6.36 -12.95
CA GLN A 59 20.37 -7.73 -13.42
C GLN A 59 19.00 -8.41 -13.35
N TRP A 60 18.28 -8.23 -12.24
CA TRP A 60 16.93 -8.75 -12.08
C TRP A 60 15.95 -8.15 -13.09
N SER A 61 16.02 -6.84 -13.31
CA SER A 61 15.16 -6.12 -14.26
C SER A 61 15.39 -6.53 -15.72
N SER A 62 16.64 -6.80 -16.12
CA SER A 62 16.94 -7.22 -17.49
C SER A 62 16.75 -8.71 -17.75
N THR A 63 16.64 -9.56 -16.72
CA THR A 63 16.52 -11.02 -16.90
C THR A 63 15.16 -11.54 -16.46
N VAL A 64 14.87 -11.43 -15.17
CA VAL A 64 13.69 -12.02 -14.55
C VAL A 64 12.44 -11.27 -14.98
N LEU A 65 12.47 -9.94 -14.94
CA LEU A 65 11.31 -9.12 -15.32
C LEU A 65 10.96 -9.30 -16.80
N GLU A 66 11.95 -9.30 -17.71
CA GLU A 66 11.69 -9.55 -19.13
C GLU A 66 11.08 -10.95 -19.39
N ALA A 67 11.56 -11.97 -18.68
CA ALA A 67 11.03 -13.33 -18.80
C ALA A 67 9.58 -13.44 -18.29
N ILE A 68 9.24 -12.70 -17.25
CA ILE A 68 7.87 -12.60 -16.73
C ILE A 68 6.99 -11.84 -17.73
N MET A 69 7.43 -10.68 -18.23
CA MET A 69 6.65 -9.84 -19.16
C MET A 69 6.26 -10.59 -20.45
N LYS A 70 7.13 -11.47 -20.96
CA LYS A 70 6.84 -12.31 -22.13
C LYS A 70 5.68 -13.30 -21.94
N GLN A 71 5.29 -13.58 -20.69
CA GLN A 71 4.21 -14.51 -20.36
C GLN A 71 2.83 -13.83 -20.31
N PHE A 72 2.77 -12.50 -20.33
CA PHE A 72 1.53 -11.72 -20.24
C PHE A 72 1.26 -10.94 -21.53
N GLN A 73 -0.02 -10.76 -21.88
CA GLN A 73 -0.36 -9.86 -22.98
C GLN A 73 -0.27 -8.41 -22.49
N PRO A 74 -0.03 -7.42 -23.38
CA PRO A 74 0.05 -6.01 -22.99
C PRO A 74 -1.15 -5.50 -22.20
N LYS A 75 -2.35 -6.05 -22.45
CA LYS A 75 -3.60 -5.71 -21.75
C LYS A 75 -3.65 -6.19 -20.29
N ASP A 76 -2.80 -7.14 -19.93
CA ASP A 76 -2.72 -7.76 -18.60
C ASP A 76 -1.60 -7.12 -17.74
N ILE A 77 -0.83 -6.20 -18.31
CA ILE A 77 0.27 -5.49 -17.65
C ILE A 77 -0.25 -4.11 -17.21
N PHE A 78 -0.40 -3.92 -15.90
CA PHE A 78 -0.86 -2.65 -15.31
C PHE A 78 0.29 -1.91 -14.65
N THR A 79 0.57 -0.68 -15.10
CA THR A 79 1.51 0.20 -14.40
C THR A 79 0.85 0.76 -13.14
N ALA A 80 1.47 0.56 -11.97
CA ALA A 80 0.94 1.08 -10.70
C ALA A 80 0.83 2.62 -10.68
N ASP A 81 1.64 3.31 -11.48
CA ASP A 81 1.58 4.75 -11.69
C ASP A 81 0.38 5.22 -12.54
N ALA A 82 -0.34 4.33 -13.20
CA ALA A 82 -1.60 4.67 -13.88
C ALA A 82 -2.84 4.45 -12.96
N PHE A 83 -2.63 3.84 -11.78
CA PHE A 83 -3.70 3.56 -10.81
C PHE A 83 -4.04 4.76 -9.90
N ASN A 84 -3.27 5.86 -10.00
CA ASN A 84 -3.46 7.13 -9.29
C ASN A 84 -4.32 8.15 -10.08
N GLY A 85 -5.06 7.71 -11.10
CA GLY A 85 -6.09 8.52 -11.76
C GLY A 85 -5.60 9.46 -12.86
N HIS A 86 -4.32 9.45 -13.21
CA HIS A 86 -3.84 10.13 -14.40
C HIS A 86 -3.74 9.17 -15.57
N ARG A 87 -4.87 9.09 -16.29
CA ARG A 87 -5.00 8.45 -17.58
C ARG A 87 -4.16 9.25 -18.59
N LEU A 88 -2.98 8.75 -18.95
CA LEU A 88 -2.29 9.20 -20.17
C LEU A 88 -2.80 8.35 -21.33
N TYR A 89 -3.98 8.75 -21.83
CA TYR A 89 -4.43 8.90 -23.22
C TYR A 89 -5.84 9.49 -23.17
#